data_AF-T0T1C0-F1
#
_entry.id   AF-T0T1C0-F1
#
_cell.length_a   1.000
_cell.length_b   1.000
_cell.length_c   1.000
_cell.angle_alpha   90.00
_cell.angle_beta   90.00
_cell.angle_gamma   90.00
#
_symmetry.space_group_name_H-M   'P 1'
#
loop_
_entity.id
_entity.type
_entity.pdbx_description
1 polymer ?
#
loop_
_entity_poly.entity_id
_entity_poly.type
_entity_poly.pdbx_seq_one_letter_code
_entity_poly.pdbx_strand_id
1 'polypeptide(L)'
;MKALLLALITTSTLASAVCESGNIWELEKESKFTVVSSQRAVLTEDEFNKIPNIGQDYEDAYENCHDAIEKVELKHSVTGEEVTMYYTIEDHCDGGNSFGSILDSKGELITEIHDSDIYCE
;
A
#
# COMPACT_ATOMS: atom_id res chain seq x y z
N MET A 1 -33.73 32.31 3.84
CA MET A 1 -33.41 31.05 3.13
C MET A 1 -32.09 30.54 3.67
N LYS A 2 -32.09 29.44 4.43
CA LYS A 2 -30.86 28.81 4.92
C LYS A 2 -30.29 27.98 3.77
N ALA A 3 -29.13 28.38 3.25
CA ALA A 3 -28.39 27.59 2.29
C ALA A 3 -27.92 26.31 3.01
N LEU A 4 -28.46 25.17 2.58
CA LEU A 4 -28.03 23.86 3.01
C LEU A 4 -26.67 23.61 2.32
N LEU A 5 -25.58 23.76 3.07
CA LEU A 5 -24.25 23.37 2.62
C LEU A 5 -24.23 21.84 2.57
N LEU A 6 -24.42 21.27 1.39
CA LEU A 6 -24.11 19.86 1.15
C LEU A 6 -22.58 19.75 1.19
N ALA A 7 -22.03 19.32 2.32
CA ALA A 7 -20.66 18.84 2.37
C ALA A 7 -20.63 17.52 1.57
N LEU A 8 -20.23 17.57 0.31
CA LEU A 8 -19.84 16.36 -0.43
C LEU A 8 -18.63 15.80 0.31
N ILE A 9 -18.85 14.71 1.04
CA ILE A 9 -17.76 13.85 1.51
C ILE A 9 -17.25 13.17 0.24
N THR A 10 -16.22 13.74 -0.38
CA THR A 10 -15.46 13.08 -1.44
C THR A 10 -14.63 12.00 -0.77
N THR A 11 -15.24 10.85 -0.47
CA THR A 11 -14.46 9.63 -0.24
C THR A 11 -13.59 9.45 -1.47
N SER A 12 -12.27 9.40 -1.30
CA SER A 12 -11.34 9.31 -2.41
C SER A 12 -11.69 8.06 -3.21
N THR A 13 -12.03 8.23 -4.49
CA THR A 13 -12.38 7.13 -5.40
C THR A 13 -11.27 6.09 -5.47
N LEU A 14 -10.04 6.54 -5.22
CA LEU A 14 -8.84 5.72 -5.15
C LEU A 14 -8.82 4.77 -3.95
N ALA A 15 -9.14 5.25 -2.75
CA ALA A 15 -9.20 4.38 -1.56
C ALA A 15 -10.26 3.31 -1.72
N SER A 16 -11.47 3.69 -2.16
CA SER A 16 -12.53 2.73 -2.45
C SER A 16 -12.11 1.69 -3.48
N ALA A 17 -11.39 2.09 -4.54
CA ALA A 17 -10.95 1.17 -5.57
C ALA A 17 -9.88 0.18 -5.07
N VAL A 18 -8.95 0.64 -4.22
CA VAL A 18 -7.97 -0.24 -3.56
C VAL A 18 -8.66 -1.22 -2.63
N CYS A 19 -9.63 -0.75 -1.84
CA CYS A 19 -10.36 -1.54 -0.86
C CYS A 19 -11.38 -2.53 -1.44
N GLU A 20 -11.67 -2.44 -2.73
CA GLU A 20 -12.47 -3.46 -3.42
C GLU A 20 -11.67 -4.73 -3.67
N SER A 21 -10.33 -4.65 -3.71
CA SER A 21 -9.45 -5.80 -3.80
C SER A 21 -9.28 -6.44 -2.42
N GLY A 22 -9.40 -7.76 -2.33
CA GLY A 22 -9.23 -8.46 -1.05
C GLY A 22 -7.77 -8.57 -0.61
N ASN A 23 -6.85 -8.68 -1.56
CA ASN A 23 -5.41 -8.86 -1.33
C ASN A 23 -4.57 -8.19 -2.43
N ILE A 24 -3.27 -8.08 -2.18
CA ILE A 24 -2.30 -7.43 -3.08
C ILE A 24 -2.23 -8.09 -4.47
N TRP A 25 -2.38 -9.41 -4.56
CA TRP A 25 -2.29 -10.17 -5.82
C TRP A 25 -3.52 -9.98 -6.71
N GLU A 26 -4.68 -9.78 -6.10
CA GLU A 26 -5.90 -9.39 -6.81
C GLU A 26 -5.74 -7.99 -7.36
N LEU A 27 -5.32 -7.03 -6.52
CA LEU A 27 -5.15 -5.63 -6.91
C LEU A 27 -4.21 -5.46 -8.11
N GLU A 28 -3.10 -6.20 -8.17
CA GLU A 28 -2.17 -6.18 -9.32
C GLU A 28 -2.78 -6.73 -10.63
N LYS A 29 -3.76 -7.63 -10.53
CA LYS A 29 -4.42 -8.28 -11.66
C LYS A 29 -5.74 -7.62 -12.03
N GLU A 30 -6.22 -6.69 -11.23
CA GLU A 30 -7.49 -6.02 -11.45
C GLU A 30 -7.47 -5.13 -12.69
N SER A 31 -8.52 -5.18 -13.49
CA SER A 31 -8.66 -4.34 -14.70
C SER A 31 -8.63 -2.82 -14.42
N LYS A 32 -8.92 -2.42 -13.18
CA LYS A 32 -8.93 -1.02 -12.76
C LYS A 32 -7.54 -0.47 -12.49
N PHE A 33 -6.54 -1.32 -12.29
CA PHE A 33 -5.16 -0.91 -12.07
C PHE A 33 -4.25 -1.50 -13.14
N THR A 34 -3.17 -0.80 -13.42
CA THR A 34 -2.08 -1.32 -14.24
C THR A 34 -0.81 -1.21 -13.44
N VAL A 35 -0.06 -2.32 -13.35
CA VAL A 35 1.29 -2.32 -12.78
C VAL A 35 2.19 -1.49 -13.68
N VAL A 36 2.70 -0.39 -13.14
CA VAL A 36 3.68 0.49 -13.80
C VAL A 36 5.09 -0.04 -13.55
N SER A 37 5.38 -0.43 -12.31
CA SER A 37 6.65 -1.03 -11.92
C SER A 37 6.44 -1.99 -10.75
N SER A 38 7.27 -3.03 -10.67
CA SER A 38 7.40 -3.95 -9.53
C SER A 38 8.87 -4.29 -9.43
N GLN A 39 9.45 -4.01 -8.28
CA GLN A 39 10.85 -4.28 -8.00
C GLN A 39 11.10 -4.44 -6.51
N ARG A 40 12.06 -5.31 -6.19
CA ARG A 40 12.67 -5.36 -4.88
C ARG A 40 13.33 -4.01 -4.56
N ALA A 41 12.96 -3.43 -3.43
CA ALA A 41 13.51 -2.19 -2.91
C ALA A 41 14.46 -2.48 -1.75
N VAL A 42 15.62 -1.82 -1.76
CA VAL A 42 16.51 -1.74 -0.60
C VAL A 42 16.33 -0.37 0.01
N LEU A 43 15.73 -0.32 1.19
CA LEU A 43 15.41 0.92 1.87
C LEU A 43 16.51 1.30 2.84
N THR A 44 16.78 2.59 2.97
CA THR A 44 17.51 3.11 4.13
C THR A 44 16.62 3.03 5.38
N GLU A 45 17.23 3.07 6.56
CA GLU A 45 16.51 3.04 7.84
C GLU A 45 15.46 4.17 7.94
N ASP A 46 15.82 5.37 7.48
CA ASP A 46 14.92 6.52 7.42
C ASP A 46 13.74 6.35 6.46
N GLU A 47 13.90 5.57 5.38
CA GLU A 47 12.81 5.26 4.43
C GLU A 47 11.92 4.16 4.98
N PHE A 48 12.52 3.09 5.52
CA PHE A 48 11.84 1.98 6.17
C PHE A 48 10.91 2.49 7.28
N ASN A 49 11.42 3.35 8.17
CA ASN A 49 10.66 3.90 9.30
C ASN A 49 9.55 4.87 8.91
N LYS A 50 9.49 5.34 7.65
CA LYS A 50 8.40 6.21 7.16
C LYS A 50 7.23 5.42 6.60
N ILE A 51 7.43 4.15 6.28
CA ILE A 51 6.37 3.31 5.73
C ILE A 51 5.58 2.73 6.90
N PRO A 52 4.26 3.03 7.01
CA PRO A 52 3.43 2.44 8.04
C PRO A 52 3.37 0.91 7.89
N ASN A 53 3.23 0.22 9.02
CA ASN A 53 3.02 -1.23 9.06
C ASN A 53 4.08 -2.06 8.29
N ILE A 54 5.29 -1.53 8.08
CA ILE A 54 6.41 -2.29 7.55
C ILE A 54 7.27 -2.75 8.72
N GLY A 55 7.16 -4.04 9.04
CA GLY A 55 8.00 -4.66 10.06
C GLY A 55 7.91 -4.13 11.49
N GLN A 56 6.91 -3.34 11.83
CA GLN A 56 6.88 -2.62 13.12
C GLN A 56 6.66 -3.53 14.34
N ASP A 57 6.32 -4.80 14.13
CA ASP A 57 5.95 -5.75 15.18
C ASP A 57 7.11 -6.63 15.69
N TYR A 58 8.35 -6.45 15.20
CA TYR A 58 9.50 -7.24 15.67
C TYR A 58 10.74 -6.40 15.99
N GLU A 59 11.52 -6.89 16.96
CA GLU A 59 12.85 -6.36 17.27
C GLU A 59 13.78 -6.52 16.06
N ASP A 60 14.65 -5.55 15.81
CA ASP A 60 15.60 -5.53 14.68
C ASP A 60 14.96 -5.56 13.28
N ALA A 61 13.76 -4.99 13.14
CA ALA A 61 12.99 -5.12 11.91
C ALA A 61 13.66 -4.60 10.65
N TYR A 62 14.31 -3.45 10.78
CA TYR A 62 15.11 -2.89 9.71
C TYR A 62 16.22 -3.86 9.29
N GLU A 63 17.04 -4.35 10.21
CA GLU A 63 18.18 -5.23 9.91
C GLU A 63 17.76 -6.53 9.22
N ASN A 64 16.56 -7.05 9.55
CA ASN A 64 16.05 -8.28 8.96
C ASN A 64 15.35 -8.07 7.61
N CYS A 65 14.80 -6.88 7.35
CA CYS A 65 13.83 -6.71 6.27
C CYS A 65 14.11 -5.54 5.32
N HIS A 66 15.11 -4.70 5.58
CA HIS A 66 15.38 -3.51 4.76
C HIS A 66 15.68 -3.85 3.29
N ASP A 67 16.17 -5.05 3.01
CA ASP A 67 16.41 -5.52 1.65
C ASP A 67 15.30 -6.46 1.15
N ALA A 68 14.33 -6.85 1.98
CA ALA A 68 13.29 -7.82 1.66
C ALA A 68 11.94 -7.13 1.43
N ILE A 69 11.94 -5.96 0.80
CA ILE A 69 10.74 -5.18 0.49
C ILE A 69 10.46 -5.24 -1.01
N GLU A 70 9.20 -5.50 -1.38
CA GLU A 70 8.71 -5.29 -2.73
C GLU A 70 8.05 -3.91 -2.80
N LYS A 71 8.43 -3.12 -3.82
CA LYS A 71 7.78 -1.86 -4.17
C LYS A 71 7.03 -2.04 -5.48
N VAL A 72 5.72 -1.83 -5.45
CA VAL A 72 4.86 -1.91 -6.63
C VAL A 72 4.17 -0.58 -6.86
N GLU A 73 4.34 -0.01 -8.05
CA GLU A 73 3.64 1.21 -8.47
C GLU A 73 2.47 0.82 -9.37
N LEU A 74 1.28 1.21 -8.98
CA LEU A 74 0.04 0.95 -9.71
C LEU A 74 -0.56 2.27 -10.19
N LYS A 75 -1.17 2.24 -11.38
CA LYS A 75 -1.91 3.37 -11.93
C LYS A 75 -3.36 2.98 -12.17
N HIS A 76 -4.30 3.75 -11.63
CA HIS A 76 -5.71 3.55 -11.86
C HIS A 76 -6.07 3.87 -13.32
N SER A 77 -6.58 2.89 -14.06
CA SER A 77 -6.80 2.92 -15.51
C SER A 77 -7.76 4.04 -15.97
N VAL A 78 -8.70 4.45 -15.12
CA VAL A 78 -9.69 5.51 -15.43
C VAL A 78 -9.24 6.91 -14.98
N THR A 79 -8.89 7.08 -13.71
CA THR A 79 -8.52 8.40 -13.15
C THR A 79 -7.07 8.80 -13.45
N GLY A 80 -6.19 7.82 -13.74
CA GLY A 80 -4.77 8.04 -13.91
C GLY A 80 -4.00 8.28 -12.61
N GLU A 81 -4.67 8.20 -11.46
CA GLU A 81 -4.08 8.32 -10.13
C GLU A 81 -3.13 7.16 -9.86
N GLU A 82 -2.07 7.43 -9.09
CA GLU A 82 -1.03 6.46 -8.78
C GLU A 82 -1.05 6.12 -7.31
N VAL A 83 -0.84 4.84 -7.02
CA VAL A 83 -0.63 4.30 -5.68
C VAL A 83 0.66 3.50 -5.65
N THR A 84 1.33 3.50 -4.50
CA THR A 84 2.53 2.71 -4.27
C THR A 84 2.27 1.72 -3.16
N MET A 85 2.48 0.45 -3.43
CA MET A 85 2.52 -0.59 -2.42
C MET A 85 3.96 -0.80 -1.97
N TYR A 86 4.17 -0.86 -0.67
CA TYR A 86 5.38 -1.37 -0.06
C TYR A 86 4.98 -2.53 0.83
N TYR A 87 5.56 -3.70 0.62
CA TYR A 87 5.29 -4.85 1.49
C TYR A 87 6.51 -5.77 1.61
N THR A 88 6.60 -6.48 2.72
CA THR A 88 7.64 -7.48 2.96
C THR A 88 7.47 -8.66 2.00
N ILE A 89 8.57 -9.15 1.45
CA ILE A 89 8.60 -10.35 0.63
C ILE A 89 8.50 -11.56 1.58
N GLU A 90 7.51 -12.41 1.35
CA GLU A 90 7.31 -13.65 2.12
C GLU A 90 8.60 -14.47 2.22
N ASP A 91 8.78 -15.12 3.37
CA ASP A 91 9.92 -15.97 3.71
C ASP A 91 11.30 -15.28 3.75
N HIS A 92 11.40 -13.99 3.40
CA HIS A 92 12.66 -13.24 3.42
C HIS A 92 12.81 -12.35 4.65
N CYS A 93 11.70 -12.02 5.32
CA CYS A 93 11.65 -11.03 6.38
C CYS A 93 11.22 -11.63 7.73
N ASP A 94 10.03 -12.22 7.82
CA ASP A 94 9.38 -12.58 9.10
C ASP A 94 8.82 -14.02 9.17
N GLY A 95 9.06 -14.83 8.13
CA GLY A 95 8.71 -16.25 8.14
C GLY A 95 7.38 -16.62 7.50
N GLY A 96 6.87 -15.81 6.57
CA GLY A 96 5.92 -16.28 5.55
C GLY A 96 4.82 -15.31 5.15
N ASN A 97 4.75 -14.13 5.76
CA ASN A 97 3.64 -13.21 5.56
C ASN A 97 4.11 -11.93 4.83
N SER A 98 3.18 -11.28 4.14
CA SER A 98 3.42 -9.95 3.56
C SER A 98 2.76 -8.88 4.43
N PHE A 99 3.56 -7.95 4.95
CA PHE A 99 3.10 -6.80 5.72
C PHE A 99 3.57 -5.50 5.07
N GLY A 100 2.73 -4.48 5.14
CA GLY A 100 3.12 -3.17 4.65
C GLY A 100 1.95 -2.21 4.45
N SER A 101 2.07 -1.36 3.44
CA SER A 101 1.15 -0.24 3.21
C SER A 101 0.94 0.06 1.74
N ILE A 102 -0.25 0.58 1.44
CA ILE A 102 -0.60 1.19 0.16
C ILE A 102 -0.71 2.71 0.39
N LEU A 103 0.10 3.47 -0.34
CA LEU A 103 0.20 4.92 -0.24
C LEU A 103 -0.29 5.59 -1.52
N ASP A 104 -0.82 6.80 -1.41
CA ASP A 104 -1.14 7.63 -2.57
C ASP A 104 0.11 8.29 -3.18
N SER A 105 -0.07 9.02 -4.28
CA SER A 105 1.01 9.77 -4.94
C SER A 105 1.73 10.83 -4.09
N LYS A 106 1.18 11.21 -2.92
CA LYS A 106 1.79 12.14 -1.97
C LYS A 106 2.51 11.42 -0.82
N GLY A 107 2.41 10.09 -0.77
CA GLY A 107 2.88 9.29 0.35
C GLY A 107 1.91 9.26 1.53
N GLU A 108 0.65 9.67 1.34
CA GLU A 108 -0.39 9.55 2.36
C GLU A 108 -0.90 8.11 2.39
N LEU A 109 -1.09 7.56 3.60
CA LEU A 109 -1.59 6.20 3.78
C LEU A 109 -3.03 6.09 3.27
N ILE A 110 -3.26 5.11 2.38
CA ILE A 110 -4.60 4.71 1.96
C ILE A 110 -5.10 3.59 2.88
N THR A 111 -4.29 2.53 3.01
CA THR A 111 -4.65 1.31 3.75
C THR A 111 -3.39 0.49 4.05
N GLU A 112 -3.51 -0.45 4.98
CA GLU A 112 -2.44 -1.37 5.37
C GLU A 112 -2.60 -2.73 4.69
N ILE A 113 -1.51 -3.48 4.63
CA ILE A 113 -1.42 -4.87 4.17
C ILE A 113 -1.04 -5.74 5.36
N HIS A 114 -1.82 -6.78 5.65
CA HIS A 114 -1.50 -7.77 6.68
C HIS A 114 -1.71 -9.18 6.11
N ASP A 115 -0.67 -10.01 6.17
CA ASP A 115 -0.70 -11.36 5.59
C ASP A 115 -1.21 -11.38 4.14
N SER A 116 -0.68 -10.46 3.31
CA SER A 116 -1.08 -10.24 1.91
C SER A 116 -2.49 -9.66 1.70
N ASP A 117 -3.36 -9.64 2.71
CA ASP A 117 -4.70 -9.08 2.65
C ASP A 117 -4.68 -7.54 2.82
N ILE A 118 -5.62 -6.86 2.17
CA ILE A 118 -5.77 -5.40 2.22
C ILE A 118 -6.80 -5.02 3.30
N TYR A 119 -6.37 -4.24 4.30
CA TYR A 119 -7.17 -3.91 5.48
C TYR A 119 -7.71 -2.48 5.47
N CYS A 120 -8.90 -2.31 4.89
CA CYS A 120 -9.58 -1.02 4.84
C CYS A 120 -10.57 -0.84 6.01
N GLU A 121 -10.26 0.11 6.91
CA GLU A 121 -11.13 0.54 8.02
C GLU A 121 -12.00 1.76 7.70
#